data_AF-A0A951DTG2-F1
#
_entry.id   AF-A0A951DTG2-F1
#
_cell.length_a   1.000
_cell.length_b   1.000
_cell.length_c   1.000
_cell.angle_alpha   90.00
_cell.angle_beta   90.00
_cell.angle_gamma   90.00
#
_symmetry.space_group_name_H-M   'P 1'
#
loop_
_entity.id
_entity.type
_entity.pdbx_description
1 polymer ?
#
loop_
_entity_poly.entity_id
_entity_poly.type
_entity_poly.pdbx_seq_one_letter_code
_entity_poly.pdbx_strand_id
1 'polypeptide(L)' 'MATLFDPVDVGDLRLPNRVLMAPLTRCRASGEGRVPNVMMREYYAQRAS' A
#
# COMPACT_ATOMS: atom_id res chain seq x y z
N MET A 1 -22.22 -14.36 4.42
CA MET A 1 -20.81 -14.75 4.15
C MET A 1 -20.10 -13.47 3.71
N ALA A 2 -18.95 -13.12 4.30
CA ALA A 2 -18.28 -11.87 3.95
C ALA A 2 -17.72 -11.92 2.52
N THR A 3 -17.79 -10.81 1.80
CA THR A 3 -17.26 -10.62 0.44
C THR A 3 -15.95 -9.83 0.45
N LEU A 4 -15.25 -9.78 -0.69
CA LEU A 4 -13.99 -9.03 -0.83
C LEU A 4 -14.16 -7.51 -0.64
N PHE A 5 -15.36 -6.98 -0.89
CA PHE A 5 -15.65 -5.54 -0.80
C PHE A 5 -16.34 -5.15 0.50
N ASP A 6 -16.55 -6.10 1.42
CA ASP A 6 -17.07 -5.79 2.75
C ASP A 6 -15.95 -5.20 3.62
N PRO A 7 -16.22 -4.16 4.43
CA PRO A 7 -15.25 -3.60 5.36
C PRO A 7 -14.71 -4.63 6.38
N VAL A 8 -13.52 -4.35 6.92
CA VAL A 8 -12.84 -5.21 7.90
C VAL A 8 -12.06 -4.38 8.93
N ASP A 9 -12.05 -4.83 10.19
CA ASP A 9 -11.22 -4.26 11.25
C ASP A 9 -9.85 -4.96 11.27
N VAL A 10 -8.78 -4.17 11.28
CA VAL A 10 -7.39 -4.65 11.36
C VAL A 10 -6.68 -3.87 12.45
N GLY A 11 -6.63 -4.44 13.66
CA GLY A 11 -6.19 -3.71 14.85
C GLY A 11 -7.06 -2.48 15.08
N ASP A 12 -6.44 -1.31 15.21
CA ASP A 12 -7.12 -0.03 15.43
C ASP A 12 -7.65 0.62 14.13
N LEU A 13 -7.48 -0.03 12.98
CA LEU A 13 -7.88 0.51 11.67
C LEU A 13 -9.15 -0.15 11.14
N ARG A 14 -10.08 0.68 10.64
CA ARG A 14 -11.22 0.24 9.84
C ARG A 14 -10.91 0.37 8.35
N LEU A 15 -10.77 -0.75 7.65
CA LEU A 15 -10.49 -0.78 6.22
C LEU A 15 -11.79 -0.90 5.41
N PRO A 16 -11.92 -0.21 4.27
CA PRO A 16 -13.16 -0.21 3.48
C PRO A 16 -13.38 -1.52 2.69
N ASN A 17 -12.34 -2.32 2.47
CA ASN A 17 -12.39 -3.57 1.71
C ASN A 17 -11.30 -4.55 2.19
N ARG A 18 -11.30 -5.77 1.63
CA ARG A 18 -10.36 -6.86 1.95
C ARG A 18 -9.28 -7.06 0.87
N VAL A 19 -9.10 -6.09 -0.02
CA VAL A 19 -8.12 -6.11 -1.12
C VAL A 19 -6.89 -5.33 -0.69
N LEU A 20 -5.82 -6.05 -0.34
CA LEU A 20 -4.60 -5.47 0.19
C LEU A 20 -3.47 -5.50 -0.84
N MET A 21 -2.68 -4.43 -0.87
CA MET A 21 -1.43 -4.42 -1.62
C MET A 21 -0.35 -5.18 -0.84
N ALA A 22 0.09 -6.33 -1.37
CA ALA A 22 1.19 -7.08 -0.80
C ALA A 22 2.51 -6.27 -0.78
N PRO A 23 3.44 -6.57 0.15
CA PRO A 23 4.76 -5.95 0.15
C PRO A 23 5.57 -6.41 -1.07
N LEU A 24 6.04 -5.44 -1.87
CA LEU A 24 6.72 -5.70 -3.14
C LEU A 24 8.02 -4.89 -3.23
N THR A 25 9.17 -5.56 -3.19
CA THR A 25 10.47 -4.91 -3.44
C THR A 25 10.56 -4.46 -4.89
N ARG A 26 10.77 -3.15 -5.11
CA ARG A 26 10.85 -2.57 -6.48
C ARG A 26 12.25 -2.13 -6.91
N CYS A 27 13.22 -2.05 -6.00
CA CYS A 27 14.59 -1.60 -6.27
C CYS A 27 14.68 -0.20 -6.92
N ARG A 28 13.84 0.76 -6.49
CA ARG A 28 13.77 2.12 -7.06
C ARG A 28 14.20 3.25 -6.13
N ALA A 29 14.83 2.91 -5.00
CA ALA A 29 15.35 3.91 -4.07
C ALA A 29 16.58 4.61 -4.67
N SER A 30 16.80 5.86 -4.27
CA SER A 30 17.86 6.73 -4.83
C SER A 30 19.13 6.73 -3.98
N GLY A 31 20.28 6.81 -4.68
CA GLY A 31 21.61 6.97 -4.09
C GLY A 31 22.08 5.80 -3.23
N GLU A 32 23.28 5.94 -2.67
CA GLU A 32 23.85 4.93 -1.75
C GLU A 32 23.02 4.77 -0.47
N GLY A 33 22.31 5.83 -0.06
CA GLY A 33 21.48 5.86 1.14
C GLY A 33 20.12 5.15 1.03
N ARG A 34 19.76 4.61 -0.15
CA ARG A 34 18.47 3.92 -0.39
C ARG A 34 17.27 4.79 0.00
N VAL A 35 17.33 6.08 -0.34
CA VAL A 35 16.33 7.07 0.05
C VAL A 35 15.12 6.99 -0.88
N PRO A 36 13.87 6.97 -0.37
CA PRO A 36 12.67 7.07 -1.19
C PRO A 36 12.61 8.37 -2.00
N ASN A 37 11.94 8.34 -3.16
CA ASN A 37 11.86 9.49 -4.07
C ASN A 37 10.43 9.79 -4.55
N VAL A 38 10.29 10.86 -5.33
CA VAL A 38 9.00 11.37 -5.86
C VAL A 38 8.24 10.30 -6.65
N MET A 39 8.94 9.46 -7.40
CA MET A 39 8.32 8.38 -8.19
C MET A 39 7.74 7.28 -7.29
N MET A 40 8.42 6.93 -6.18
CA MET A 40 7.87 5.99 -5.21
C MET A 40 6.62 6.52 -4.51
N ARG A 41 6.59 7.81 -4.17
CA ARG A 41 5.39 8.48 -3.62
C ARG A 41 4.20 8.36 -4.58
N GLU A 42 4.41 8.74 -5.84
CA GLU A 42 3.39 8.68 -6.89
C GLU A 42 2.86 7.25 -7.05
N TYR A 43 3.75 6.26 -7.06
CA TYR A 43 3.41 4.85 -7.16
C TYR A 43 2.45 4.37 -6.06
N TYR A 44 2.64 4.80 -4.81
CA TYR A 44 1.77 4.45 -3.69
C TYR A 44 0.48 5.27 -3.67
N ALA A 45 0.54 6.57 -4.01
CA ALA A 45 -0.66 7.42 -4.11
C ALA A 45 -1.67 6.86 -5.11
N GLN A 46 -1.21 6.32 -6.24
CA GLN A 46 -2.05 5.65 -7.25
C GLN A 46 -2.76 4.38 -6.75
N ARG A 47 -2.42 3.86 -5.57
CA ARG A 47 -2.93 2.58 -5.02
C ARG A 47 -3.60 2.76 -3.65
N ALA A 48 -3.94 3.98 -3.29
CA ALA A 48 -4.51 4.32 -1.98
C ALA A 48 -6.04 4.23 -1.91
N SER A 49 -6.67 3.52 -2.86
CA SER A 49 -8.13 3.32 -2.94
C SER A 49 -8.67 2.36 -1.88
#